data_AF-A0A162BRP3-F1
#
_entry.id   AF-A0A162BRP3-F1
#
_cell.length_a   1.000
_cell.length_b   1.000
_cell.length_c   1.000
_cell.angle_alpha   90.00
_cell.angle_beta   90.00
_cell.angle_gamma   90.00
#
_symmetry.space_group_name_H-M   'P 1'
#
loop_
_entity.id
_entity.type
_entity.pdbx_description
1 polymer ?
#
loop_
_entity_poly.entity_id
_entity_poly.type
_entity_poly.pdbx_seq_one_letter_code
_entity_poly.pdbx_strand_id
1 'polypeptide(L)'
;KSLNHIYITDTFQECIAKVKLTNVLPLFCDTHRHCNMGTLIMEYVKVRYYFESKRLKDVLLSKEQTTVQASFKLAKNAHTRN
;
A
#
# COMPACT_ATOMS: atom_id res chain seq x y z
N LYS A 1 -12.09 -22.47 -12.05
CA LYS A 1 -11.40 -21.57 -11.08
C LYS A 1 -10.17 -20.99 -11.76
N SER A 2 -10.28 -19.77 -12.29
CA SER A 2 -9.18 -19.08 -12.99
C SER A 2 -8.26 -18.43 -11.95
N LEU A 3 -6.97 -18.77 -11.99
CA LEU A 3 -5.92 -18.40 -11.03
C LEU A 3 -5.14 -17.14 -11.43
N ASN A 4 -5.75 -16.29 -12.27
CA ASN A 4 -5.12 -15.07 -12.78
C ASN A 4 -5.87 -13.83 -12.31
N HIS A 5 -5.90 -13.59 -11.00
CA HIS A 5 -6.08 -12.22 -10.49
C HIS A 5 -4.75 -11.48 -10.65
N ILE A 6 -4.32 -11.30 -11.90
CA ILE A 6 -3.32 -10.29 -12.22
C ILE A 6 -4.04 -8.99 -11.91
N TYR A 7 -3.62 -8.29 -10.86
CA TYR A 7 -3.96 -6.88 -10.68
C TYR A 7 -3.44 -6.19 -11.94
N ILE A 8 -4.30 -6.07 -12.97
CA ILE A 8 -4.06 -5.18 -14.09
C ILE A 8 -4.07 -3.81 -13.44
N THR A 9 -2.86 -3.37 -13.12
CA THR A 9 -2.62 -2.06 -12.56
C THR A 9 -2.89 -1.16 -13.73
N ASP A 10 -4.11 -0.61 -13.78
CA ASP A 10 -4.48 0.41 -14.75
C ASP A 10 -3.29 1.37 -14.86
N THR A 11 -2.81 1.57 -16.08
CA THR A 11 -1.68 2.48 -16.29
C THR A 11 -2.02 3.86 -15.72
N PHE A 12 -1.03 4.64 -15.31
CA PHE A 12 -1.27 5.97 -14.76
C PHE A 12 -2.20 6.80 -15.66
N GLN A 13 -2.03 6.70 -16.97
CA GLN A 13 -2.91 7.34 -17.96
C GLN A 13 -4.37 6.86 -17.87
N GLU A 14 -4.62 5.56 -17.76
CA GLU A 14 -5.98 5.00 -17.65
C GLU A 14 -6.66 5.37 -16.32
N CYS A 15 -5.91 5.37 -15.22
CA CYS A 15 -6.41 5.83 -13.93
C CYS A 15 -6.85 7.29 -14.00
N ILE A 16 -6.02 8.17 -14.55
CA ILE A 16 -6.34 9.60 -14.70
C ILE A 16 -7.53 9.81 -15.65
N ALA A 17 -7.61 9.04 -16.75
CA ALA A 17 -8.74 9.11 -17.67
C ALA A 17 -10.05 8.71 -16.99
N LYS A 18 -10.05 7.63 -16.19
CA LYS A 18 -11.22 7.21 -15.40
C LYS A 18 -11.58 8.25 -14.33
N VAL A 19 -10.60 8.78 -13.58
CA VAL A 19 -10.81 9.83 -12.57
C VAL A 19 -11.37 11.11 -13.18
N LYS A 20 -11.01 11.44 -14.43
CA LYS A 20 -11.55 12.60 -15.16
C LYS A 20 -13.01 12.40 -15.60
N LEU A 21 -13.43 11.15 -15.85
CA LEU A 21 -14.81 10.79 -16.24
C LEU A 21 -15.72 10.66 -15.04
N THR A 22 -15.20 10.19 -13.91
CA THR A 22 -15.89 10.29 -12.63
C THR A 22 -16.00 11.79 -12.35
N ASN A 23 -17.21 12.33 -12.39
CA ASN A 23 -17.50 13.72 -12.07
C ASN A 23 -17.32 13.91 -10.55
N VAL A 24 -16.10 13.66 -10.05
CA VAL A 24 -15.71 13.84 -8.66
C VAL A 24 -15.85 15.32 -8.44
N LEU A 25 -16.79 15.66 -7.55
CA LEU A 25 -17.08 17.00 -7.03
C LEU A 25 -16.03 18.02 -7.46
N PRO A 26 -16.38 19.12 -8.15
CA PRO A 26 -15.39 20.13 -8.50
C PRO A 26 -14.80 20.71 -7.20
N LEU A 27 -13.66 20.14 -6.78
CA LEU A 27 -12.97 20.49 -5.53
C LEU A 27 -12.44 21.91 -5.59
N PHE A 28 -12.24 22.43 -6.80
CA PHE A 28 -11.80 23.78 -7.10
C PHE A 28 -12.64 24.37 -8.22
N CYS A 29 -12.82 25.69 -8.19
CA CYS A 29 -13.28 26.43 -9.37
C CYS A 29 -12.16 26.48 -10.44
N ASP A 30 -12.55 26.72 -11.70
CA ASP A 30 -11.63 26.67 -12.85
C ASP A 30 -10.40 27.58 -12.69
N THR A 31 -10.59 28.76 -12.09
CA THR A 31 -9.52 29.73 -11.83
C THR A 31 -8.43 29.19 -10.91
N HIS A 32 -8.80 28.43 -9.89
CA HIS A 32 -7.88 27.96 -8.85
C HIS A 32 -7.52 26.48 -8.97
N ARG A 33 -8.07 25.78 -9.97
CA ARG A 33 -7.82 24.36 -10.19
C ARG A 33 -6.35 24.09 -10.44
N HIS A 34 -5.71 24.87 -11.29
CA HIS A 34 -4.32 24.60 -11.68
C HIS A 34 -3.34 24.83 -10.52
N CYS A 35 -3.53 25.90 -9.72
CA CYS A 35 -2.64 26.18 -8.59
C CYS A 35 -2.84 25.23 -7.40
N ASN A 36 -4.05 24.70 -7.18
CA ASN A 36 -4.33 23.81 -6.05
C ASN A 36 -4.21 22.32 -6.38
N MET A 37 -4.13 21.94 -7.66
CA MET A 37 -3.99 20.52 -8.03
C MET A 37 -2.71 19.89 -7.48
N GLY A 38 -1.60 20.64 -7.42
CA GLY A 38 -0.36 20.15 -6.82
C GLY A 38 -0.53 19.76 -5.35
N THR A 39 -1.33 20.53 -4.60
CA THR A 39 -1.65 20.24 -3.20
C THR A 39 -2.43 18.95 -3.05
N LEU A 40 -3.46 18.70 -3.88
CA LEU A 40 -4.20 17.43 -3.83
C LEU A 40 -3.32 16.22 -4.14
N ILE A 41 -2.44 16.34 -5.14
CA ILE A 41 -1.49 15.27 -5.48
C ILE A 41 -0.58 14.98 -4.29
N MET A 42 -0.05 16.04 -3.66
CA MET A 42 0.81 15.91 -2.49
C MET A 42 0.08 15.25 -1.31
N GLU A 43 -1.16 15.65 -1.01
CA GLU A 43 -1.96 15.02 0.06
C GLU A 43 -2.26 13.56 -0.25
N TYR A 44 -2.61 13.22 -1.49
CA TYR A 44 -2.78 11.84 -1.92
C TYR A 44 -1.50 11.02 -1.72
N VAL A 45 -0.34 11.55 -2.11
CA VAL A 45 0.96 10.88 -1.94
C VAL A 45 1.28 10.66 -0.46
N LYS A 46 1.07 11.66 0.40
CA LYS A 46 1.28 11.53 1.85
C LYS A 46 0.42 10.42 2.45
N VAL A 47 -0.87 10.38 2.09
CA VAL A 47 -1.81 9.36 2.57
C VAL A 47 -1.35 7.97 2.11
N ARG A 48 -1.02 7.81 0.82
CA ARG A 48 -0.52 6.52 0.29
C ARG A 48 0.78 6.09 0.97
N TYR A 49 1.72 7.01 1.14
CA TYR A 49 3.00 6.73 1.78
C TYR A 49 2.81 6.24 3.22
N TYR A 50 1.93 6.88 4.00
CA TYR A 50 1.62 6.47 5.37
C TYR A 50 1.12 5.02 5.44
N PHE A 51 0.11 4.67 4.63
CA PHE A 51 -0.47 3.33 4.64
C PHE A 51 0.52 2.26 4.15
N GLU A 52 1.30 2.54 3.10
CA GLU A 52 2.32 1.60 2.62
C GLU A 52 3.45 1.40 3.65
N SER A 53 3.87 2.48 4.32
CA SER A 53 4.87 2.39 5.38
C SER A 53 4.38 1.56 6.56
N LYS A 54 3.12 1.73 6.96
CA LYS A 54 2.48 0.89 8.00
C LYS A 54 2.42 -0.58 7.56
N ARG A 55 1.96 -0.85 6.34
CA ARG A 55 1.90 -2.21 5.77
C ARG A 55 3.28 -2.87 5.73
N LEU A 56 4.32 -2.14 5.32
CA LEU A 56 5.68 -2.65 5.28
C LEU A 56 6.19 -2.99 6.69
N LYS A 57 5.95 -2.11 7.67
CA LYS A 57 6.32 -2.35 9.06
C LYS A 57 5.66 -3.62 9.61
N ASP A 58 4.37 -3.81 9.35
CA ASP A 58 3.63 -5.01 9.80
C ASP A 58 4.21 -6.29 9.17
N VAL A 59 4.57 -6.25 7.89
CA VAL A 59 5.23 -7.36 7.19
C VAL A 59 6.60 -7.68 7.81
N LEU A 60 7.41 -6.66 8.11
CA LEU A 60 8.74 -6.85 8.70
C LEU A 60 8.63 -7.43 10.13
N LEU A 61 7.74 -6.89 10.96
CA LEU A 61 7.49 -7.41 12.31
C LEU A 61 6.99 -8.85 12.28
N SER A 62 6.09 -9.20 11.36
CA SER A 62 5.61 -10.56 11.19
C SER A 62 6.74 -11.53 10.82
N LYS A 63 7.65 -11.12 9.94
CA LYS A 63 8.84 -11.92 9.58
C LYS A 63 9.77 -12.12 10.78
N GLU A 64 10.05 -11.07 11.54
CA GLU A 64 10.89 -11.16 12.74
C GLU A 64 10.28 -12.09 13.79
N GLN A 65 8.98 -11.95 14.07
CA GLN A 65 8.27 -12.84 15.00
C GLN A 65 8.32 -14.30 14.56
N THR A 66 8.18 -14.56 13.26
CA THR A 66 8.29 -15.91 12.69
C THR A 66 9.68 -16.49 12.92
N THR A 67 10.74 -15.69 12.68
CA THR A 67 12.13 -16.10 12.90
C THR A 67 12.39 -16.41 14.37
N VAL A 68 11.92 -15.54 15.29
CA VAL A 68 12.08 -15.75 16.73
C VAL A 68 11.37 -17.04 17.17
N GLN A 69 10.13 -17.27 16.74
CA GLN A 69 9.40 -18.50 17.05
C GLN A 69 10.10 -19.75 16.50
N ALA A 70 10.66 -19.69 15.29
CA ALA A 70 11.43 -20.79 14.71
C ALA A 70 12.66 -21.12 15.56
N SER A 71 13.43 -20.11 15.98
CA SER A 71 14.59 -20.29 16.86
C SER A 71 14.21 -20.87 18.22
N PHE A 72 13.11 -20.42 18.84
CA PHE A 72 12.61 -21.00 20.08
C PHE A 72 12.21 -22.48 19.93
N LYS A 73 11.56 -22.86 18.82
CA LYS A 73 11.21 -24.27 18.54
C LYS A 73 12.46 -25.13 18.38
N LEU A 74 13.49 -24.64 17.68
CA LEU A 74 14.76 -25.34 17.51
C LEU A 74 15.46 -25.54 18.86
N ALA A 75 15.54 -24.51 19.69
CA ALA A 75 16.14 -24.59 21.03
C ALA A 75 15.41 -25.60 21.93
N LYS A 76 14.06 -25.59 21.93
CA LYS A 76 13.24 -26.52 22.72
C LYS A 76 13.43 -27.98 22.29
N ASN A 77 13.52 -28.22 20.97
CA ASN A 77 13.73 -29.56 20.41
C ASN A 77 15.17 -30.06 20.63
N ALA A 78 16.16 -29.17 20.73
CA ALA A 78 17.52 -29.54 21.08
C ALA A 78 17.63 -29.95 22.57
N HIS A 79 16.90 -29.29 23.46
CA HIS A 79 16.93 -29.59 24.90
C HIS A 79 16.21 -30.90 25.27
N THR A 80 15.22 -31.34 24.49
CA THR A 80 14.45 -32.57 24.74
C THR A 80 15.07 -33.84 24.15
N ARG A 81 16.18 -33.72 23.41
CA ARG A 81 16.92 -34.85 22.80
C ARG A 81 18.17 -35.27 23.57
N ASN A 82 18.47 -34.60 24.69
CA ASN A 82 19.46 -35.02 25.68
C ASN A 82 18.74 -35.61 26.90
#